data_AF-A0A0D0CYD9-F1
#
_entry.id   AF-A0A0D0CYD9-F1
#
_cell.length_a   1.000
_cell.length_b   1.000
_cell.length_c   1.000
_cell.angle_alpha   90.00
_cell.angle_beta   90.00
_cell.angle_gamma   90.00
#
_symmetry.space_group_name_H-M   'P 1'
#
loop_
_entity.id
_entity.type
_entity.pdbx_description
1 polymer ?
#
loop_
_entity_poly.entity_id
_entity_poly.type
_entity_poly.pdbx_seq_one_letter_code
_entity_poly.pdbx_strand_id
1 'polypeptide(L)'
;MQPIYIGLYEMGRHNTGSGSFHWAIILPRPTENYRLDRSLDIFQIHHPRDEWLGYHRTGQHPALLSHCGKLVGLVELPMLNVSYDRVVQYLFPQPSNQGNTPIFRSRRNLGWSCAQWAIRCLQGMYNLGWFANAPQGLDHHGNWETVFESIRQTGVRFEIYAMNGYSGQVKFVNGVRILL
;
A
#
# COMPACT_ATOMS: atom_id res chain seq x y z
N MET A 1 18.02 -3.46 7.11
CA MET A 1 17.10 -2.90 6.09
C MET A 1 15.69 -3.37 6.42
N GLN A 2 14.70 -2.52 6.24
CA GLN A 2 13.31 -2.81 6.60
C GLN A 2 12.49 -3.11 5.33
N PRO A 3 11.92 -4.32 5.18
CA PRO A 3 11.00 -4.60 4.08
C PRO A 3 9.65 -3.89 4.30
N ILE A 4 8.99 -3.52 3.20
CA ILE A 4 7.70 -2.80 3.21
C ILE A 4 6.88 -3.25 2.00
N TYR A 5 5.58 -3.39 2.22
CA TYR A 5 4.64 -3.88 1.21
C TYR A 5 3.40 -2.99 1.12
N ILE A 6 2.69 -3.06 -0.01
CA ILE A 6 1.31 -2.60 -0.15
C ILE A 6 0.41 -3.82 -0.18
N GLY A 7 -0.55 -3.89 0.74
CA GLY A 7 -1.62 -4.89 0.73
C GLY A 7 -2.85 -4.37 0.00
N LEU A 8 -3.43 -5.23 -0.84
CA LEU A 8 -4.68 -5.00 -1.55
C LEU A 8 -5.73 -5.95 -1.00
N TYR A 9 -6.81 -5.40 -0.45
CA TYR A 9 -7.88 -6.16 0.18
C TYR A 9 -9.21 -5.92 -0.53
N GLU A 10 -10.00 -6.96 -0.76
CA GLU A 10 -11.35 -6.83 -1.32
C GLU A 10 -12.22 -5.99 -0.38
N MET A 11 -12.88 -4.96 -0.89
CA MET A 11 -13.91 -4.26 -0.13
C MET A 11 -15.25 -4.98 -0.30
N GLY A 12 -15.95 -5.26 0.79
CA GLY A 12 -17.33 -5.74 0.73
C GLY A 12 -18.22 -4.76 -0.07
N ARG A 13 -19.27 -5.31 -0.71
CA ARG A 13 -20.21 -4.66 -1.66
C ARG A 13 -20.09 -3.12 -1.76
N HIS A 14 -19.40 -2.69 -2.83
CA HIS A 14 -19.43 -1.41 -3.53
C HIS A 14 -20.06 -0.19 -2.83
N ASN A 15 -19.21 0.64 -2.20
CA ASN A 15 -19.46 2.08 -2.14
C ASN A 15 -18.94 2.72 -3.43
N THR A 16 -19.86 3.20 -4.27
CA THR A 16 -19.58 3.97 -5.50
C THR A 16 -18.83 5.26 -5.14
N GLY A 17 -17.50 5.22 -5.23
CA GLY A 17 -16.60 6.35 -4.93
C GLY A 17 -15.26 5.96 -4.30
N SER A 18 -15.14 4.76 -3.72
CA SER A 18 -14.00 4.40 -2.85
C SER A 18 -12.85 3.60 -3.52
N GLY A 19 -12.94 3.26 -4.80
CA GLY A 19 -12.05 2.28 -5.45
C GLY A 19 -12.51 0.84 -5.23
N SER A 20 -11.99 -0.12 -5.99
CA SER A 20 -12.47 -1.52 -5.95
C SER A 20 -11.86 -2.32 -4.79
N PHE A 21 -10.70 -1.87 -4.27
CA PHE A 21 -9.95 -2.52 -3.20
C PHE A 21 -9.49 -1.50 -2.16
N HIS A 22 -9.31 -2.00 -0.96
CA HIS A 22 -8.73 -1.28 0.15
C HIS A 22 -7.21 -1.44 0.14
N TRP A 23 -6.50 -0.31 0.24
CA TRP A 23 -5.04 -0.25 0.22
C TRP A 23 -4.49 -0.03 1.62
N ALA A 24 -3.49 -0.82 1.99
CA ALA A 24 -2.75 -0.67 3.25
C ALA A 24 -1.24 -0.77 3.03
N ILE A 25 -0.46 -0.08 3.85
CA ILE A 25 0.99 -0.25 3.95
C ILE A 25 1.27 -1.29 5.03
N ILE A 26 2.07 -2.29 4.71
CA ILE A 26 2.36 -3.43 5.58
C ILE A 26 3.85 -3.45 5.92
N LEU A 27 4.12 -3.61 7.21
CA LEU A 27 5.46 -3.58 7.78
C LEU A 27 5.68 -4.86 8.60
N PRO A 28 6.48 -5.82 8.09
CA PRO A 28 6.87 -6.97 8.88
C PRO A 28 7.78 -6.58 10.03
N ARG A 29 7.58 -7.25 11.17
CA ARG A 29 8.29 -6.96 12.41
C ARG A 29 9.69 -7.58 12.40
N PRO A 30 10.73 -6.84 12.83
CA PRO A 30 12.07 -7.40 13.03
C PRO A 30 12.08 -8.58 14.00
N THR A 31 11.28 -8.53 15.07
CA THR A 31 11.16 -9.61 16.07
C THR A 31 10.62 -10.92 15.50
N GLU A 32 9.92 -10.85 14.37
CA GLU A 32 9.36 -12.00 13.65
C GLU A 32 10.24 -12.42 12.46
N ASN A 33 11.48 -11.94 12.40
CA ASN A 33 12.40 -12.13 11.28
C ASN A 33 11.78 -11.71 9.93
N TYR A 34 10.96 -10.65 9.94
CA TYR A 34 10.27 -10.11 8.78
C TYR A 34 9.34 -11.09 8.04
N ARG A 35 8.90 -12.15 8.70
CA ARG A 35 8.02 -13.15 8.12
C ARG A 35 6.59 -12.63 7.91
N LEU A 36 6.02 -12.89 6.73
CA LEU A 36 4.65 -12.47 6.38
C LEU A 36 3.56 -13.36 6.99
N ASP A 37 3.88 -14.59 7.40
CA ASP A 37 2.96 -15.50 8.09
C ASP A 37 2.89 -15.26 9.62
N ARG A 38 3.56 -14.20 10.10
CA ARG A 38 3.59 -13.76 11.48
C ARG A 38 2.91 -12.41 11.64
N SER A 39 2.84 -11.93 12.88
CA SER A 39 2.27 -10.63 13.20
C SER A 39 2.99 -9.49 12.47
N LEU A 40 2.20 -8.66 11.78
CA LEU A 40 2.65 -7.48 11.03
C LEU A 40 1.97 -6.23 11.55
N ASP A 41 2.59 -5.09 11.27
CA ASP A 41 1.97 -3.78 11.44
C ASP A 41 1.38 -3.33 10.12
N ILE A 42 0.12 -2.93 10.14
CA ILE A 42 -0.66 -2.53 8.97
C ILE A 42 -1.16 -1.10 9.18
N PHE A 43 -0.79 -0.22 8.26
CA PHE A 43 -1.16 1.19 8.26
C PHE A 43 -2.12 1.45 7.12
N GLN A 44 -3.27 2.01 7.43
CA GLN A 44 -4.38 2.17 6.50
C GLN A 44 -5.38 3.23 6.99
N ILE A 45 -6.17 3.76 6.06
CA ILE A 45 -7.27 4.70 6.36
C ILE A 45 -8.58 4.21 5.77
N HIS A 46 -9.67 4.38 6.51
CA HIS A 46 -11.00 3.92 6.12
C HIS A 46 -11.94 5.13 6.02
N HIS A 47 -13.02 5.00 5.26
CA HIS A 47 -14.04 6.06 5.12
C HIS A 47 -15.39 5.61 5.72
N PRO A 48 -15.48 5.33 7.02
CA PRO A 48 -16.77 5.00 7.63
C PRO A 48 -17.62 6.27 7.75
N ARG A 49 -18.87 6.21 7.26
CA ARG A 49 -19.89 7.25 7.50
C ARG A 49 -19.43 8.67 7.14
N ASP A 50 -18.88 8.81 5.95
CA ASP A 50 -18.48 10.09 5.35
C ASP A 50 -17.23 10.77 5.93
N GLU A 51 -16.51 10.14 6.85
CA GLU A 51 -15.25 10.68 7.41
C GLU A 51 -14.06 9.75 7.17
N TRP A 52 -12.90 10.29 6.79
CA TRP A 52 -11.66 9.49 6.65
C TRP A 52 -10.95 9.37 7.99
N LEU A 53 -10.78 8.13 8.46
CA LEU A 53 -10.20 7.80 9.75
C LEU A 53 -9.01 6.85 9.63
N GLY A 54 -8.07 6.96 10.57
CA GLY A 54 -6.95 6.03 10.70
C GLY A 54 -7.45 4.70 11.24
N TYR A 55 -7.10 3.60 10.58
CA TYR A 55 -7.52 2.25 10.98
C TYR A 55 -6.32 1.29 11.07
N HIS A 56 -5.26 1.79 11.69
CA HIS A 56 -3.99 1.09 11.81
C HIS A 56 -4.11 -0.12 12.75
N ARG A 57 -3.48 -1.24 12.40
CA ARG A 57 -3.32 -2.42 13.24
C ARG A 57 -1.84 -2.60 13.54
N THR A 58 -1.38 -2.10 14.69
CA THR A 58 0.04 -1.93 15.01
C THR A 58 0.33 -2.29 16.46
N GLY A 59 1.61 -2.48 16.80
CA GLY A 59 2.06 -2.59 18.20
C GLY A 59 1.31 -3.63 19.04
N GLN A 60 0.45 -3.19 19.96
CA GLN A 60 -0.34 -4.04 20.86
C GLN A 60 -1.49 -4.79 20.15
N HIS A 61 -1.86 -4.37 18.95
CA HIS A 61 -2.88 -5.02 18.14
C HIS A 61 -2.34 -5.33 16.72
N PRO A 62 -1.33 -6.22 16.60
CA PRO A 62 -0.84 -6.65 15.31
C PRO A 62 -1.91 -7.37 14.51
N ALA A 63 -1.70 -7.43 13.20
CA ALA A 63 -2.50 -8.23 12.31
C ALA A 63 -1.73 -9.41 11.73
N LEU A 64 -2.43 -10.51 11.51
CA LEU A 64 -2.01 -11.52 10.54
C LEU A 64 -2.67 -11.19 9.21
N LEU A 65 -1.93 -11.35 8.10
CA LEU A 65 -2.47 -11.12 6.76
C LEU A 65 -3.74 -11.94 6.50
N SER A 66 -3.74 -13.19 6.95
CA SER A 66 -4.87 -14.12 6.85
C SER A 66 -6.14 -13.63 7.57
N HIS A 67 -6.01 -12.71 8.52
CA HIS A 67 -7.12 -12.21 9.35
C HIS A 67 -7.57 -10.79 8.95
N CYS A 68 -6.98 -10.21 7.90
CA CYS A 68 -7.24 -8.84 7.47
C CYS A 68 -8.22 -8.75 6.31
N GLY A 69 -9.35 -9.45 6.40
CA GLY A 69 -10.30 -9.52 5.29
C GLY A 69 -9.78 -10.39 4.15
N LYS A 70 -10.35 -10.24 2.95
CA LYS A 70 -9.96 -11.02 1.78
C LYS A 70 -8.78 -10.33 1.08
N LEU A 71 -7.57 -10.71 1.46
CA LEU A 71 -6.35 -10.29 0.77
C LEU A 71 -6.38 -10.78 -0.68
N VAL A 72 -6.15 -9.87 -1.61
CA VAL A 72 -6.14 -10.15 -3.05
C VAL A 72 -4.73 -10.08 -3.61
N GLY A 73 -3.85 -9.28 -3.00
CA GLY A 73 -2.46 -9.22 -3.41
C GLY A 73 -1.57 -8.46 -2.45
N LEU A 74 -0.26 -8.72 -2.55
CA LEU A 74 0.79 -7.99 -1.85
C LEU A 74 1.85 -7.52 -2.82
N VAL A 75 2.10 -6.21 -2.81
CA VAL A 75 3.17 -5.54 -3.56
C VAL A 75 4.38 -5.28 -2.68
N GLU A 76 5.48 -5.99 -2.93
CA GLU A 76 6.78 -5.71 -2.34
C GLU A 76 7.38 -4.47 -3.00
N LEU A 77 7.83 -3.53 -2.18
CA LEU A 77 8.53 -2.33 -2.61
C LEU A 77 10.04 -2.49 -2.33
N PRO A 78 10.91 -1.61 -2.88
CA PRO A 78 12.29 -1.56 -2.48
C PRO A 78 12.42 -1.42 -0.95
N MET A 79 13.42 -2.10 -0.38
CA MET A 79 13.63 -2.05 1.07
C MET A 79 13.97 -0.63 1.54
N LEU A 80 13.62 -0.35 2.79
CA LEU A 80 13.96 0.89 3.45
C LEU A 80 15.33 0.79 4.16
N ASN A 81 16.11 1.86 4.06
CA ASN A 81 17.40 2.06 4.73
C ASN A 81 17.25 2.66 6.15
N VAL A 82 16.03 2.67 6.70
CA VAL A 82 15.71 3.11 8.06
C VAL A 82 15.19 1.96 8.91
N SER A 83 15.25 2.12 10.24
CA SER A 83 14.75 1.14 11.20
C SER A 83 13.22 1.06 11.19
N TYR A 84 12.68 -0.11 11.54
CA TYR A 84 11.25 -0.35 11.80
C TYR A 84 10.59 0.78 12.61
N ASP A 85 11.13 1.13 13.77
CA ASP A 85 10.52 2.10 14.69
C ASP A 85 10.36 3.50 14.05
N ARG A 86 11.33 3.91 13.23
CA ARG A 86 11.27 5.18 12.48
C ARG A 86 10.13 5.18 11.46
N VAL A 87 9.91 4.04 10.80
CA VAL A 87 8.80 3.87 9.85
C VAL A 87 7.46 3.95 10.57
N VAL A 88 7.33 3.26 11.71
CA VAL A 88 6.12 3.30 12.56
C VAL A 88 5.84 4.72 13.04
N GLN A 89 6.86 5.40 13.60
CA GLN A 89 6.76 6.79 14.08
C GLN A 89 6.36 7.77 12.98
N TYR A 90 6.73 7.50 11.73
CA TYR A 90 6.33 8.32 10.59
C TYR A 90 4.92 8.01 10.09
N LEU A 91 4.56 6.74 9.96
CA LEU A 91 3.27 6.32 9.39
C LEU A 91 2.10 6.56 10.34
N PHE A 92 2.28 6.28 11.63
CA PHE A 92 1.21 6.36 12.63
C PHE A 92 0.53 7.75 12.72
N PRO A 93 1.25 8.88 12.71
CA PRO A 93 0.63 10.21 12.77
C PRO A 93 0.15 10.74 11.41
N GLN A 94 0.25 9.98 10.31
CA GLN A 94 -0.13 10.50 8.99
C GLN A 94 -1.62 10.84 8.93
N PRO A 95 -2.01 12.10 8.62
CA PRO A 95 -3.41 12.53 8.65
C PRO A 95 -4.29 11.66 7.76
N SER A 96 -5.46 11.22 8.21
CA SER A 96 -6.30 10.35 7.38
C SER A 96 -6.99 11.10 6.24
N ASN A 97 -7.29 12.37 6.46
CA ASN A 97 -7.89 13.25 5.47
C ASN A 97 -6.90 13.67 4.36
N GLN A 98 -7.47 14.14 3.25
CA GLN A 98 -6.71 14.67 2.11
C GLN A 98 -5.82 15.86 2.52
N GLY A 99 -6.37 16.83 3.26
CA GLY A 99 -5.71 18.10 3.51
C GLY A 99 -5.32 18.79 2.20
N ASN A 100 -4.06 19.23 2.10
CA ASN A 100 -3.52 19.86 0.90
C ASN A 100 -2.94 18.88 -0.13
N THR A 101 -3.13 17.57 0.06
CA THR A 101 -2.59 16.56 -0.87
C THR A 101 -3.29 16.71 -2.23
N PRO A 102 -2.54 16.89 -3.33
CA PRO A 102 -3.13 16.91 -4.66
C PRO A 102 -3.81 15.57 -5.00
N ILE A 103 -5.02 15.64 -5.58
CA ILE A 103 -5.68 14.46 -6.13
C ILE A 103 -5.09 14.16 -7.51
N PHE A 104 -4.76 12.89 -7.77
CA PHE A 104 -4.27 12.48 -9.09
C PHE A 104 -5.27 12.86 -10.20
N ARG A 105 -4.76 13.28 -11.36
CA ARG A 105 -5.61 13.72 -12.48
C ARG A 105 -6.68 12.70 -12.84
N SER A 106 -6.32 11.42 -12.83
CA SER A 106 -7.19 10.27 -13.10
C SER A 106 -8.31 10.07 -12.07
N ARG A 107 -8.26 10.73 -10.91
CA ARG A 107 -9.23 10.63 -9.81
C ARG A 107 -9.89 11.95 -9.44
N ARG A 108 -9.71 13.03 -10.21
CA ARG A 108 -10.32 14.34 -9.89
C ARG A 108 -11.84 14.26 -9.66
N ASN A 109 -12.53 13.36 -10.37
CA ASN A 109 -13.98 13.18 -10.24
C ASN A 109 -14.39 12.16 -9.15
N LEU A 110 -13.43 11.42 -8.58
CA LEU A 110 -13.66 10.38 -7.57
C LEU A 110 -13.25 10.82 -6.16
N GLY A 111 -12.39 11.84 -6.04
CA GLY A 111 -11.97 12.37 -4.74
C GLY A 111 -10.81 11.60 -4.09
N TRP A 112 -10.61 11.86 -2.80
CA TRP A 112 -9.58 11.23 -1.94
C TRP A 112 -9.84 9.73 -1.72
N SER A 113 -8.79 8.96 -1.48
CA SER A 113 -8.91 7.50 -1.26
C SER A 113 -7.78 6.91 -0.42
N CYS A 114 -7.98 5.71 0.13
CA CYS A 114 -6.95 4.94 0.82
C CYS A 114 -5.69 4.69 -0.04
N ALA A 115 -5.87 4.48 -1.35
CA ALA A 115 -4.75 4.37 -2.29
C ALA A 115 -3.94 5.67 -2.37
N GLN A 116 -4.60 6.82 -2.47
CA GLN A 116 -3.91 8.12 -2.51
C GLN A 116 -3.23 8.46 -1.18
N TRP A 117 -3.83 8.07 -0.05
CA TRP A 117 -3.18 8.18 1.25
C TRP A 117 -1.91 7.34 1.34
N ALA A 118 -1.96 6.07 0.91
CA ALA A 118 -0.80 5.19 0.90
C ALA A 118 0.30 5.77 0.01
N ILE A 119 -0.05 6.22 -1.20
CA ILE A 119 0.89 6.85 -2.13
C ILE A 119 1.52 8.10 -1.52
N ARG A 120 0.73 8.99 -0.89
CA ARG A 120 1.28 10.16 -0.20
C ARG A 120 2.30 9.78 0.86
N CYS A 121 2.00 8.77 1.67
CA CYS A 121 2.91 8.30 2.71
C CYS A 121 4.24 7.80 2.09
N LEU A 122 4.16 7.00 1.03
CA LEU A 122 5.33 6.45 0.33
C LEU A 122 6.13 7.54 -0.39
N GLN A 123 5.47 8.53 -1.01
CA GLN A 123 6.14 9.72 -1.57
C GLN A 123 6.91 10.49 -0.50
N GLY A 124 6.35 10.67 0.69
CA GLY A 124 7.06 11.30 1.79
C GLY A 124 8.28 10.49 2.26
N MET A 125 8.17 9.15 2.35
CA MET A 125 9.34 8.29 2.63
C MET A 125 10.43 8.41 1.56
N TYR A 126 10.02 8.48 0.29
CA TYR A 126 10.95 8.69 -0.81
C TYR A 126 11.66 10.05 -0.72
N ASN A 127 10.92 11.13 -0.47
CA ASN A 127 11.48 12.47 -0.30
C ASN A 127 12.43 12.55 0.92
N LEU A 128 12.23 11.70 1.92
CA LEU A 128 13.12 11.53 3.06
C LEU A 128 14.35 10.65 2.74
N GLY A 129 14.47 10.10 1.53
CA GLY A 129 15.59 9.27 1.10
C GLY A 129 15.61 7.86 1.69
N TRP A 130 14.44 7.34 2.09
CA TRP A 130 14.37 6.08 2.84
C TRP A 130 14.52 4.82 1.99
N PHE A 131 14.24 4.88 0.69
CA PHE A 131 14.34 3.70 -0.18
C PHE A 131 15.80 3.42 -0.56
N ALA A 132 16.26 2.20 -0.29
CA ALA A 132 17.66 1.79 -0.52
C ALA A 132 18.03 1.73 -2.01
N ASN A 133 17.06 1.46 -2.88
CA ASN A 133 17.23 1.40 -4.32
C ASN A 133 16.02 2.05 -5.02
N ALA A 134 16.25 2.63 -6.20
CA ALA A 134 15.16 2.91 -7.12
C ALA A 134 14.54 1.58 -7.60
N PRO A 135 13.23 1.52 -7.89
CA PRO A 135 12.62 0.33 -8.46
C PRO A 135 13.30 -0.01 -9.80
N GLN A 136 13.82 -1.24 -9.95
CA GLN A 136 14.46 -1.67 -11.20
C GLN A 136 13.43 -2.08 -12.25
N GLY A 137 13.62 -1.64 -13.51
CA GLY A 137 12.78 -2.00 -14.66
C GLY A 137 11.63 -1.05 -14.99
N LEU A 138 11.69 0.18 -14.48
CA LEU A 138 10.94 1.32 -15.00
C LEU A 138 11.93 2.19 -15.76
N ASP A 139 11.91 2.05 -17.09
CA ASP A 139 12.85 2.65 -18.01
C ASP A 139 13.04 4.15 -17.70
N HIS A 140 14.30 4.51 -17.49
CA HIS A 140 14.89 5.85 -17.59
C HIS A 140 13.90 7.00 -17.42
N HIS A 141 13.61 7.44 -16.19
CA HIS A 141 13.36 8.85 -15.78
C HIS A 141 12.92 8.96 -14.31
N GLY A 142 13.59 8.29 -13.36
CA GLY A 142 13.73 8.69 -11.94
C GLY A 142 12.52 9.18 -11.12
N ASN A 143 11.27 9.01 -11.56
CA ASN A 143 10.12 9.67 -10.97
C ASN A 143 9.25 8.67 -10.22
N TRP A 144 9.34 8.70 -8.89
CA TRP A 144 8.51 7.90 -8.01
C TRP A 144 7.01 8.20 -8.15
N GLU A 145 6.63 9.37 -8.65
CA GLU A 145 5.25 9.66 -9.01
C GLU A 145 4.74 8.70 -10.11
N THR A 146 5.56 8.42 -11.12
CA THR A 146 5.25 7.44 -12.18
C THR A 146 5.20 6.02 -11.63
N VAL A 147 6.07 5.68 -10.67
CA VAL A 147 6.06 4.37 -9.98
C VAL A 147 4.75 4.18 -9.24
N PHE A 148 4.35 5.16 -8.42
CA PHE A 148 3.13 5.06 -7.62
C PHE A 148 1.86 5.12 -8.46
N GLU A 149 1.86 5.93 -9.52
CA GLU A 149 0.77 5.95 -10.49
C GLU A 149 0.71 4.64 -11.29
N SER A 150 1.86 4.03 -11.61
CA SER A 150 1.94 2.69 -12.20
C SER A 150 1.43 1.64 -11.24
N ILE A 151 1.83 1.62 -9.97
CA ILE A 151 1.29 0.70 -8.95
C ILE A 151 -0.22 0.91 -8.80
N ARG A 152 -0.72 2.14 -8.90
CA ARG A 152 -2.17 2.43 -8.90
C ARG A 152 -2.86 1.87 -10.14
N GLN A 153 -2.32 2.08 -11.33
CA GLN A 153 -2.91 1.61 -12.60
C GLN A 153 -2.80 0.10 -12.80
N THR A 154 -1.65 -0.48 -12.46
CA THR A 154 -1.39 -1.92 -12.51
C THR A 154 -2.08 -2.64 -11.35
N GLY A 155 -2.15 -2.01 -10.17
CA GLY A 155 -3.06 -2.38 -9.10
C GLY A 155 -4.47 -2.55 -9.65
N VAL A 156 -5.02 -1.53 -10.33
CA VAL A 156 -6.31 -1.58 -11.08
C VAL A 156 -6.36 -2.70 -12.13
N ARG A 157 -5.25 -3.08 -12.76
CA ARG A 157 -5.25 -4.27 -13.64
C ARG A 157 -5.36 -5.57 -12.86
N PHE A 158 -4.70 -5.68 -11.70
CA PHE A 158 -4.91 -6.80 -10.77
C PHE A 158 -6.35 -6.82 -10.25
N GLU A 159 -6.96 -5.65 -10.00
CA GLU A 159 -8.38 -5.52 -9.68
C GLU A 159 -9.24 -6.21 -10.75
N ILE A 160 -8.99 -5.90 -12.02
CA ILE A 160 -9.73 -6.46 -13.16
C ILE A 160 -9.44 -7.95 -13.35
N TYR A 161 -8.20 -8.41 -13.24
CA TYR A 161 -7.86 -9.83 -13.44
C TYR A 161 -8.42 -10.73 -12.33
N ALA A 162 -8.35 -10.30 -11.07
CA ALA A 162 -8.91 -11.04 -9.95
C ALA A 162 -10.45 -11.11 -10.02
N MET A 163 -11.12 -10.01 -10.38
CA MET A 163 -12.58 -9.99 -10.55
C MET A 163 -13.08 -10.90 -11.69
N ASN A 164 -12.24 -11.21 -12.67
CA ASN A 164 -12.57 -12.11 -13.78
C ASN A 164 -12.11 -13.57 -13.56
N GLY A 165 -11.78 -13.95 -12.31
CA GLY A 165 -11.49 -15.34 -11.95
C GLY A 165 -10.12 -15.84 -12.39
N TYR A 166 -9.17 -14.95 -12.70
CA TYR A 166 -7.82 -15.34 -13.07
C TYR A 166 -7.00 -15.71 -11.82
N SER A 167 -6.60 -16.98 -11.69
CA SER A 167 -5.78 -17.52 -10.59
C SER A 167 -4.39 -18.02 -11.04
N GLY A 168 -3.88 -17.51 -12.17
CA GLY A 168 -2.63 -18.00 -12.78
C GLY A 168 -1.38 -17.73 -11.93
N GLN A 169 -0.35 -18.57 -12.08
CA GLN A 169 0.93 -18.41 -11.39
C GLN A 169 1.51 -17.01 -11.64
N VAL A 170 1.69 -16.23 -10.56
CA VAL A 170 2.37 -14.94 -10.64
C VAL A 170 3.85 -15.18 -10.90
N LYS A 171 4.27 -14.93 -12.14
CA LYS A 171 5.68 -14.70 -12.47
C LYS A 171 6.00 -13.23 -12.25
N PHE A 172 7.04 -12.99 -11.46
CA PHE A 172 7.57 -11.67 -11.21
C PHE A 172 8.52 -11.33 -12.34
N VAL A 173 8.31 -10.17 -12.94
CA VAL A 173 9.25 -9.55 -13.85
C VAL A 173 9.35 -8.10 -13.36
N ASN A 174 10.52 -7.70 -12.86
CA ASN A 174 10.90 -6.29 -12.65
C ASN A 174 10.20 -5.53 -11.50
N GLY A 175 10.40 -5.98 -10.26
CA GLY A 175 10.36 -5.07 -9.10
C GLY A 175 9.01 -4.80 -8.43
N VAL A 176 7.93 -5.48 -8.84
CA VAL A 176 6.64 -5.48 -8.15
C VAL A 176 6.24 -6.93 -7.90
N ARG A 177 6.38 -7.37 -6.64
CA ARG A 177 5.88 -8.67 -6.18
C ARG A 177 4.38 -8.67 -6.22
N ILE A 178 3.75 -9.74 -6.69
CA ILE A 178 2.33 -9.95 -6.42
C ILE A 178 2.19 -11.36 -5.87
N LEU A 179 1.79 -11.44 -4.62
CA LEU A 179 1.45 -12.70 -3.98
C LEU A 179 -0.03 -12.95 -4.26
N LEU A 180 -0.33 -13.83 -5.22
CA LEU A 180 -1.61 -14.54 -5.28
C LEU A 180 -1.52 -15.77 -4.38
#